data_AF-A0A259PMD3-F1
#
_entry.id   AF-A0A259PMD3-F1
#
_cell.length_a   1.000
_cell.length_b   1.000
_cell.length_c   1.000
_cell.angle_alpha   90.00
_cell.angle_beta   90.00
_cell.angle_gamma   90.00
#
_symmetry.space_group_name_H-M   'P 1'
#
loop_
_entity.id
_entity.type
_entity.pdbx_description
1 polymer ?
#
loop_
_entity_poly.entity_id
_entity_poly.type
_entity_poly.pdbx_seq_one_letter_code
_entity_poly.pdbx_strand_id
1 'polypeptide(L)'
;PRTSTELLVLDPQGHVEHAAGVVDDGEATWLLTETPVELAAWLDRMRFMLRVEVADVTDEWAAIGEPVDAEGLPAEPVTWRDRWPHVAAGGTRYGPPDDEHPGAERPWRLVLVPRERLADEVAAREAAGAVPAGTWATEALRVAAWRPRFSHEVDHRTIPHELDWLRTAVHLHKGCYRGQETVARVHNLGRPPRRLVMLHLDGSGHLLPEAGAVVRTLDGREVGTVTTVARHQELGPVALAVVKRSVPADDELRVDGPAEPVAASQEQVVPGDGVSVDRPAPRGPVARGLGPHVSL
;
A
#
# COMPACT_ATOMS: atom_id res chain seq x y z
N PRO A 1 19.52 1.11 -13.05
CA PRO A 1 18.63 1.93 -13.90
C PRO A 1 17.43 1.11 -14.41
N ARG A 2 16.25 1.74 -14.50
CA ARG A 2 14.97 1.23 -14.99
C ARG A 2 14.47 -0.05 -14.30
N THR A 3 14.76 -0.17 -13.01
CA THR A 3 14.16 -1.19 -12.15
C THR A 3 13.30 -0.49 -11.13
N SER A 4 12.01 -0.78 -11.16
CA SER A 4 11.04 -0.13 -10.29
C SER A 4 11.15 -0.67 -8.88
N THR A 5 10.99 0.20 -7.89
CA THR A 5 10.85 -0.17 -6.48
C THR A 5 9.89 0.79 -5.80
N GLU A 6 9.65 0.59 -4.50
CA GLU A 6 8.91 1.54 -3.68
C GLU A 6 9.78 2.02 -2.52
N LEU A 7 9.38 3.14 -1.93
CA LEU A 7 9.95 3.68 -0.71
C LEU A 7 8.84 4.06 0.26
N LEU A 8 9.08 3.85 1.55
CA LEU A 8 8.37 4.51 2.64
C LEU A 8 9.35 5.38 3.42
N VAL A 9 8.95 6.61 3.69
CA VAL A 9 9.59 7.46 4.71
C VAL A 9 8.82 7.26 6.00
N LEU A 10 9.54 6.92 7.07
CA LEU A 10 8.94 6.71 8.39
C LEU A 10 9.39 7.77 9.40
N ASP A 11 8.51 8.07 10.35
CA ASP A 11 8.87 8.81 11.55
C ASP A 11 9.71 7.94 12.52
N PRO A 12 10.28 8.49 13.62
CA PRO A 12 11.04 7.71 14.59
C PRO A 12 10.21 6.65 15.31
N GLN A 13 8.89 6.81 15.35
CA GLN A 13 7.94 5.85 15.91
C GLN A 13 7.59 4.74 14.91
N GLY A 14 8.02 4.82 13.65
CA GLY A 14 7.77 3.86 12.59
C GLY A 14 6.47 4.09 11.83
N HIS A 15 5.81 5.23 12.01
CA HIS A 15 4.63 5.60 11.24
C HIS A 15 5.01 6.08 9.85
N VAL A 16 4.17 5.81 8.85
CA VAL A 16 4.41 6.21 7.46
C VAL A 16 4.14 7.71 7.29
N GLU A 17 5.18 8.49 6.96
CA GLU A 17 5.10 9.93 6.67
C GLU A 17 4.95 10.21 5.17
N HIS A 18 5.60 9.40 4.33
CA HIS A 18 5.51 9.50 2.87
C HIS A 18 5.64 8.12 2.22
N ALA A 19 5.07 7.96 1.04
CA ALA A 19 5.30 6.81 0.16
C ALA A 19 5.56 7.29 -1.26
N ALA A 20 6.40 6.56 -2.00
CA ALA A 20 6.55 6.81 -3.43
C ALA A 20 6.94 5.53 -4.19
N GLY A 21 6.44 5.42 -5.41
CA GLY A 21 7.06 4.59 -6.43
C GLY A 21 8.40 5.20 -6.87
N VAL A 22 9.39 4.37 -7.15
CA VAL A 22 10.76 4.80 -7.46
C VAL A 22 11.24 4.14 -8.73
N VAL A 23 11.78 4.95 -9.64
CA VAL A 23 12.52 4.46 -10.80
C VAL A 23 13.70 5.39 -11.08
N ASP A 24 14.89 4.81 -11.19
CA ASP A 24 16.11 5.54 -11.57
C ASP A 24 16.37 5.33 -13.05
N ASP A 25 16.41 6.37 -13.88
CA ASP A 25 16.63 6.23 -15.32
C ASP A 25 18.13 6.23 -15.72
N GLY A 26 19.01 6.43 -14.75
CA GLY A 26 20.46 6.57 -14.91
C GLY A 26 20.96 8.01 -14.88
N GLU A 27 20.06 8.99 -15.00
CA GLU A 27 20.34 10.43 -14.89
C GLU A 27 19.65 11.04 -13.66
N ALA A 28 18.39 10.67 -13.43
CA ALA A 28 17.57 11.10 -12.31
C ALA A 28 16.85 9.91 -11.64
N THR A 29 16.59 10.05 -10.34
CA THR A 29 15.68 9.17 -9.61
C THR A 29 14.30 9.82 -9.55
N TRP A 30 13.33 9.21 -10.19
CA TRP A 30 11.94 9.64 -10.23
C TRP A 30 11.16 9.08 -9.05
N LEU A 31 10.42 9.95 -8.37
CA LEU A 31 9.56 9.61 -7.24
C LEU A 31 8.10 9.88 -7.62
N LEU A 32 7.30 8.83 -7.73
CA LEU A 32 5.88 8.92 -8.03
C LEU A 32 5.10 8.88 -6.72
N THR A 33 4.47 10.00 -6.34
CA THR A 33 3.77 10.14 -5.05
C THR A 33 2.45 10.89 -5.21
N GLU A 34 1.56 10.69 -4.25
CA GLU A 34 0.29 11.41 -4.11
C GLU A 34 0.46 12.73 -3.32
N THR A 35 1.62 12.93 -2.69
CA THR A 35 1.97 14.10 -1.88
C THR A 35 3.30 14.72 -2.35
N PRO A 36 3.39 15.19 -3.61
CA PRO A 36 4.65 15.66 -4.19
C PRO A 36 5.24 16.85 -3.44
N VAL A 37 4.39 17.81 -3.04
CA VAL A 37 4.82 19.02 -2.32
C VAL A 37 5.43 18.67 -0.96
N GLU A 38 4.76 17.83 -0.18
CA GLU A 38 5.21 17.45 1.16
C GLU A 38 6.46 16.58 1.12
N LEU A 39 6.53 15.64 0.17
CA LEU A 39 7.70 14.78 -0.02
C LEU A 39 8.92 15.60 -0.48
N ALA A 40 8.75 16.50 -1.45
CA ALA A 40 9.83 17.38 -1.91
C ALA A 40 10.35 18.26 -0.77
N ALA A 41 9.44 18.89 -0.01
CA ALA A 41 9.81 19.70 1.16
C ALA A 41 10.53 18.89 2.24
N TRP A 42 10.15 17.62 2.44
CA TRP A 42 10.85 16.71 3.34
C TRP A 42 12.26 16.38 2.85
N LEU A 43 12.40 16.01 1.57
CA LEU A 43 13.69 15.69 0.94
C LEU A 43 14.65 16.88 1.01
N ASP A 44 14.17 18.10 0.76
CA ASP A 44 14.99 19.30 0.85
C ASP A 44 15.55 19.54 2.25
N ARG A 45 14.76 19.27 3.30
CA ARG A 45 15.25 19.35 4.68
C ARG A 45 16.30 18.29 5.01
N MET A 46 16.34 17.18 4.27
CA MET A 46 17.30 16.10 4.46
C MET A 46 18.59 16.26 3.64
N ARG A 47 18.70 17.29 2.79
CA ARG A 47 19.90 17.58 1.99
C ARG A 47 21.03 18.12 2.88
N PHE A 48 21.74 17.22 3.56
CA PHE A 48 22.95 17.57 4.31
C PHE A 48 24.20 17.19 3.51
N MET A 49 24.90 18.20 2.97
CA MET A 49 26.18 18.10 2.24
C MET A 49 26.19 17.28 0.93
N LEU A 50 25.08 16.63 0.55
CA LEU A 50 24.97 15.90 -0.72
C LEU A 50 24.60 16.83 -1.88
N ARG A 51 25.24 16.61 -3.04
CA ARG A 51 24.91 17.28 -4.31
C ARG A 51 23.74 16.57 -4.99
N VAL A 52 22.54 16.81 -4.47
CA VAL A 52 21.28 16.38 -5.08
C VAL A 52 20.41 17.60 -5.26
N GLU A 53 19.66 17.66 -6.36
CA GLU A 53 18.60 18.65 -6.61
C GLU A 53 17.26 17.93 -6.53
N VAL A 54 16.29 18.55 -5.84
CA VAL A 54 14.92 18.04 -5.73
C VAL A 54 14.04 19.01 -6.49
N ALA A 55 13.25 18.48 -7.43
CA ALA A 55 12.32 19.26 -8.23
C ALA A 55 10.94 18.58 -8.22
N ASP A 56 9.91 19.34 -7.87
CA ASP A 56 8.53 18.93 -8.13
C ASP A 56 8.20 19.29 -9.59
N VAL A 57 8.12 18.26 -10.43
CA VAL A 57 7.84 18.38 -11.87
C VAL A 57 6.42 17.95 -12.22
N THR A 58 5.52 17.93 -11.23
CA THR A 58 4.13 17.43 -11.38
C THR A 58 3.38 18.16 -12.49
N ASP A 59 3.57 19.47 -12.66
CA ASP A 59 2.90 20.24 -13.70
C ASP A 59 3.45 19.97 -15.12
N GLU A 60 4.67 19.46 -15.23
CA GLU A 60 5.35 19.20 -16.50
C GLU A 60 5.13 17.77 -17.02
N TRP A 61 4.76 16.83 -16.15
CA TRP A 61 4.69 15.39 -16.48
C TRP A 61 3.34 14.76 -16.17
N ALA A 62 2.79 14.03 -17.13
CA ALA A 62 1.60 13.19 -16.95
C ALA A 62 1.99 11.73 -16.70
N ALA A 63 1.14 10.99 -15.98
CA ALA A 63 1.24 9.54 -15.85
C ALA A 63 0.08 8.86 -16.59
N ILE A 64 0.41 7.92 -17.46
CA ILE A 64 -0.56 7.02 -18.12
C ILE A 64 -0.52 5.67 -17.40
N GLY A 65 -1.65 5.24 -16.87
CA GLY A 65 -1.80 3.92 -16.25
C GLY A 65 -2.07 2.84 -17.29
N GLU A 66 -1.30 1.76 -17.23
CA GLU A 66 -1.40 0.65 -18.18
C GLU A 66 -1.48 -0.69 -17.43
N PRO A 67 -2.39 -1.61 -17.81
CA PRO A 67 -2.51 -2.93 -17.21
C PRO A 67 -1.42 -3.89 -17.73
N VAL A 68 -0.15 -3.50 -17.56
CA VAL A 68 1.01 -4.20 -18.11
C VAL A 68 2.01 -4.47 -17.01
N ASP A 69 2.45 -5.72 -16.90
CA ASP A 69 3.44 -6.16 -15.91
C ASP A 69 4.85 -6.20 -16.50
N ALA A 70 5.37 -5.03 -16.87
CA ALA A 70 6.71 -4.90 -17.46
C ALA A 70 7.36 -3.57 -17.09
N GLU A 71 8.68 -3.62 -16.86
CA GLU A 71 9.53 -2.44 -16.74
C GLU A 71 9.62 -1.70 -18.08
N GLY A 72 9.95 -0.41 -18.04
CA GLY A 72 10.20 0.37 -19.25
C GLY A 72 11.53 -0.02 -19.91
N LEU A 73 11.54 -0.11 -21.24
CA LEU A 73 12.76 -0.36 -22.01
C LEU A 73 13.66 0.88 -22.11
N PRO A 74 14.95 0.74 -22.49
CA PRO A 74 15.87 1.87 -22.56
C PRO A 74 15.49 3.03 -23.51
N ALA A 75 14.68 2.75 -24.54
CA ALA A 75 14.17 3.75 -25.49
C ALA A 75 12.73 4.19 -25.17
N GLU A 76 12.14 3.66 -24.10
CA GLU A 76 10.78 4.00 -23.67
C GLU A 76 10.80 5.11 -22.61
N PRO A 77 9.65 5.81 -22.43
CA PRO A 77 9.49 6.77 -21.36
C PRO A 77 9.74 6.14 -19.98
N VAL A 78 10.08 6.98 -19.02
CA VAL A 78 10.28 6.56 -17.63
C VAL A 78 9.01 5.86 -17.15
N THR A 79 9.17 4.63 -16.69
CA THR A 79 8.05 3.74 -16.35
C THR A 79 8.28 3.19 -14.97
N TRP A 80 7.30 3.37 -14.09
CA TRP A 80 7.25 2.70 -12.80
C TRP A 80 6.31 1.49 -12.91
N ARG A 81 6.87 0.29 -12.86
CA ARG A 81 6.16 -0.96 -12.73
C ARG A 81 5.73 -1.15 -11.28
N ASP A 82 4.45 -1.39 -11.10
CA ASP A 82 3.92 -1.77 -9.81
C ASP A 82 4.25 -3.24 -9.54
N ARG A 83 5.12 -3.50 -8.56
CA ARG A 83 5.54 -4.87 -8.23
C ARG A 83 4.61 -5.58 -7.26
N TRP A 84 3.56 -4.92 -6.77
CA TRP A 84 2.63 -5.60 -5.87
C TRP A 84 1.94 -6.77 -6.58
N PRO A 85 1.78 -7.92 -5.91
CA PRO A 85 2.10 -8.16 -4.52
C PRO A 85 3.54 -8.61 -4.28
N HIS A 86 4.41 -8.81 -5.27
CA HIS A 86 5.71 -9.49 -5.13
C HIS A 86 6.56 -9.13 -3.89
N VAL A 87 7.06 -10.12 -3.14
CA VAL A 87 7.94 -9.86 -1.97
C VAL A 87 9.30 -9.41 -2.47
N ALA A 88 9.60 -8.12 -2.39
CA ALA A 88 10.89 -7.56 -2.72
C ALA A 88 12.01 -8.16 -1.85
N ALA A 89 13.23 -8.17 -2.38
CA ALA A 89 14.39 -8.65 -1.64
C ALA A 89 14.54 -7.90 -0.31
N GLY A 90 14.65 -8.68 0.79
CA GLY A 90 14.74 -8.15 2.15
C GLY A 90 13.42 -7.65 2.74
N GLY A 91 12.31 -7.71 2.00
CA GLY A 91 10.95 -7.52 2.50
C GLY A 91 10.37 -8.78 3.12
N THR A 92 9.16 -8.66 3.66
CA THR A 92 8.38 -9.78 4.20
C THR A 92 6.89 -9.57 3.93
N ARG A 93 6.07 -10.59 4.22
CA ARG A 93 4.62 -10.57 4.08
C ARG A 93 3.92 -11.09 5.32
N TYR A 94 2.72 -10.57 5.54
CA TYR A 94 1.68 -11.06 6.42
C TYR A 94 0.59 -11.78 5.63
N GLY A 95 0.22 -11.26 4.45
CA GLY A 95 -0.76 -11.87 3.56
C GLY A 95 -0.27 -13.15 2.87
N PRO A 96 -1.06 -13.73 1.97
CA PRO A 96 -0.75 -14.98 1.25
C PRO A 96 0.50 -14.88 0.36
N PRO A 97 1.04 -16.03 -0.11
CA PRO A 97 2.16 -16.04 -1.06
C PRO A 97 1.77 -15.39 -2.38
N ASP A 98 2.78 -15.03 -3.18
CA ASP A 98 2.64 -14.18 -4.37
C ASP A 98 1.66 -14.79 -5.38
N ASP A 99 1.70 -16.10 -5.54
CA ASP A 99 0.88 -16.90 -6.45
C ASP A 99 -0.56 -17.13 -5.97
N GLU A 100 -0.84 -16.91 -4.68
CA GLU A 100 -2.18 -16.98 -4.09
C GLU A 100 -2.79 -15.60 -3.82
N HIS A 101 -2.01 -14.52 -3.97
CA HIS A 101 -2.45 -13.18 -3.65
C HIS A 101 -3.24 -12.56 -4.82
N PRO A 102 -4.45 -12.00 -4.61
CA PRO A 102 -5.32 -11.53 -5.71
C PRO A 102 -4.69 -10.41 -6.53
N GLY A 103 -3.77 -9.64 -5.94
CA GLY A 103 -2.95 -8.67 -6.66
C GLY A 103 -2.14 -9.24 -7.84
N ALA A 104 -1.87 -10.56 -7.90
CA ALA A 104 -1.22 -11.19 -9.03
C ALA A 104 -2.03 -11.08 -10.34
N GLU A 105 -3.35 -10.91 -10.24
CA GLU A 105 -4.25 -10.71 -11.38
C GLU A 105 -4.32 -9.25 -11.85
N ARG A 106 -3.61 -8.32 -11.18
CA ARG A 106 -3.59 -6.89 -11.49
C ARG A 106 -2.20 -6.45 -12.00
N PRO A 107 -1.85 -6.76 -13.25
CA PRO A 107 -0.67 -6.14 -13.88
C PRO A 107 -0.88 -4.63 -13.90
N TRP A 108 0.13 -3.86 -13.49
CA TRP A 108 0.01 -2.40 -13.48
C TRP A 108 1.35 -1.70 -13.62
N ARG A 109 1.36 -0.62 -14.40
CA ARG A 109 2.48 0.31 -14.47
C ARG A 109 1.99 1.72 -14.73
N LEU A 110 2.82 2.70 -14.39
CA LEU A 110 2.65 4.11 -14.71
C LEU A 110 3.76 4.53 -15.68
N VAL A 111 3.37 5.01 -16.86
CA VAL A 111 4.29 5.55 -17.88
C VAL A 111 4.26 7.07 -17.81
N LEU A 112 5.41 7.68 -17.53
CA LEU A 112 5.56 9.12 -17.43
C LEU A 112 5.84 9.73 -18.79
N VAL A 113 5.00 10.67 -19.20
CA VAL A 113 5.13 11.39 -20.48
C VAL A 113 5.09 12.90 -20.23
N PRO A 114 5.77 13.72 -21.04
CA PRO A 114 5.61 15.17 -20.96
C PRO A 114 4.13 15.54 -21.09
N ARG A 115 3.64 16.40 -20.20
CA ARG A 115 2.22 16.75 -20.12
C ARG A 115 1.68 17.32 -21.43
N GLU A 116 2.49 18.11 -22.11
CA GLU A 116 2.15 18.69 -23.42
C GLU A 116 1.95 17.63 -24.53
N ARG A 117 2.50 16.42 -24.35
CA ARG A 117 2.39 15.29 -25.29
C ARG A 117 1.27 14.32 -24.92
N LEU A 118 0.60 14.51 -23.78
CA LEU A 118 -0.38 13.55 -23.24
C LEU A 118 -1.46 13.16 -24.26
N ALA A 119 -2.03 14.13 -24.98
CA ALA A 119 -3.07 13.86 -25.97
C ALA A 119 -2.54 13.00 -27.13
N ASP A 120 -1.34 13.30 -27.64
CA ASP A 120 -0.69 12.53 -28.70
C ASP A 120 -0.34 11.11 -28.24
N GLU A 121 0.14 10.97 -27.01
CA GLU A 121 0.50 9.69 -26.38
C GLU A 121 -0.72 8.78 -26.17
N VAL A 122 -1.87 9.35 -25.78
CA VAL A 122 -3.14 8.63 -25.68
C VAL A 122 -3.61 8.21 -27.07
N ALA A 123 -3.63 9.13 -28.04
CA ALA A 123 -4.07 8.84 -29.41
C ALA A 123 -3.21 7.75 -30.07
N ALA A 124 -1.88 7.75 -29.83
CA ALA A 124 -0.98 6.72 -30.34
C ALA A 124 -1.31 5.33 -29.77
N ARG A 125 -1.67 5.24 -28.47
CA ARG A 125 -2.09 4.00 -27.83
C ARG A 125 -3.44 3.51 -28.36
N GLU A 126 -4.40 4.41 -28.56
CA GLU A 126 -5.69 4.07 -29.19
C GLU A 126 -5.50 3.55 -30.62
N ALA A 127 -4.63 4.19 -31.41
CA ALA A 127 -4.28 3.72 -32.74
C ALA A 127 -3.59 2.33 -32.74
N ALA A 128 -2.90 1.99 -31.65
CA ALA A 128 -2.32 0.67 -31.40
C ALA A 128 -3.33 -0.35 -30.81
N GLY A 129 -4.59 0.05 -30.58
CA GLY A 129 -5.68 -0.82 -30.12
C GLY A 129 -5.98 -0.75 -28.62
N ALA A 130 -5.35 0.15 -27.87
CA ALA A 130 -5.72 0.38 -26.46
C ALA A 130 -7.10 1.05 -26.36
N VAL A 131 -7.81 0.80 -25.27
CA VAL A 131 -9.11 1.43 -24.99
C VAL A 131 -8.99 2.22 -23.69
N PRO A 132 -9.32 3.54 -23.69
CA PRO A 132 -9.32 4.32 -22.46
C PRO A 132 -10.32 3.76 -21.43
N ALA A 133 -9.89 3.72 -20.17
CA ALA A 133 -10.74 3.36 -19.04
C ALA A 133 -10.74 4.49 -18.01
N GLY A 134 -11.88 4.67 -17.33
CA GLY A 134 -12.01 5.63 -16.24
C GLY A 134 -11.22 5.19 -15.00
N THR A 135 -10.86 6.15 -14.16
CA THR A 135 -10.09 5.89 -12.92
C THR A 135 -10.83 4.99 -11.93
N TRP A 136 -12.17 4.98 -11.95
CA TRP A 136 -12.97 4.08 -11.11
C TRP A 136 -12.72 2.60 -11.41
N ALA A 137 -12.44 2.25 -12.66
CA ALA A 137 -12.17 0.86 -13.04
C ALA A 137 -10.86 0.36 -12.40
N THR A 138 -9.78 1.15 -12.50
CA THR A 138 -8.51 0.79 -11.84
C THR A 138 -8.60 0.85 -10.32
N GLU A 139 -9.38 1.77 -9.74
CA GLU A 139 -9.59 1.82 -8.30
C GLU A 139 -10.32 0.58 -7.78
N ALA A 140 -11.35 0.09 -8.49
CA ALA A 140 -12.02 -1.15 -8.13
C ALA A 140 -11.07 -2.36 -8.19
N LEU A 141 -10.26 -2.45 -9.25
CA LEU A 141 -9.23 -3.50 -9.36
C LEU A 141 -8.17 -3.37 -8.27
N ARG A 142 -7.77 -2.16 -7.88
CA ARG A 142 -6.81 -1.92 -6.80
C ARG A 142 -7.31 -2.41 -5.45
N VAL A 143 -8.59 -2.13 -5.14
CA VAL A 143 -9.25 -2.61 -3.91
C VAL A 143 -9.29 -4.13 -3.90
N ALA A 144 -9.71 -4.76 -5.01
CA ALA A 144 -9.71 -6.22 -5.15
C ALA A 144 -8.30 -6.84 -5.07
N ALA A 145 -7.28 -6.12 -5.53
CA ALA A 145 -5.87 -6.49 -5.42
C ALA A 145 -5.26 -6.21 -4.03
N TRP A 146 -6.04 -5.72 -3.07
CA TRP A 146 -5.62 -5.38 -1.71
C TRP A 146 -4.47 -4.36 -1.61
N ARG A 147 -4.29 -3.53 -2.64
CA ARG A 147 -3.16 -2.61 -2.70
C ARG A 147 -3.46 -1.32 -1.92
N PRO A 148 -2.75 -1.04 -0.80
CA PRO A 148 -2.86 0.24 -0.11
C PRO A 148 -2.33 1.44 -0.93
N ARG A 149 -2.91 2.61 -0.70
CA ARG A 149 -2.39 3.93 -1.15
C ARG A 149 -2.11 4.83 0.05
N PHE A 150 -1.13 5.72 -0.10
CA PHE A 150 -0.77 6.65 0.97
C PHE A 150 -1.92 7.61 1.28
N SER A 151 -2.57 8.15 0.26
CA SER A 151 -3.65 9.12 0.46
C SER A 151 -4.93 8.54 1.08
N HIS A 152 -5.09 7.21 1.10
CA HIS A 152 -6.34 6.55 1.52
C HIS A 152 -6.15 5.64 2.74
N GLU A 153 -5.19 4.72 2.70
CA GLU A 153 -5.02 3.68 3.72
C GLU A 153 -4.06 4.08 4.87
N VAL A 154 -3.36 5.21 4.72
CA VAL A 154 -2.41 5.72 5.72
C VAL A 154 -3.02 6.87 6.53
N ASP A 155 -2.98 6.72 7.84
CA ASP A 155 -3.19 7.80 8.81
C ASP A 155 -1.91 8.11 9.61
N HIS A 156 -1.98 9.11 10.49
CA HIS A 156 -0.84 9.61 11.28
C HIS A 156 -0.20 8.61 12.25
N ARG A 157 -0.75 7.41 12.38
CA ARG A 157 -0.25 6.34 13.27
C ARG A 157 -0.08 5.01 12.53
N THR A 158 -0.22 5.02 11.21
CA THR A 158 -0.15 3.80 10.40
C THR A 158 1.28 3.31 10.33
N ILE A 159 1.48 2.04 10.66
CA ILE A 159 2.77 1.36 10.46
C ILE A 159 2.67 0.41 9.27
N PRO A 160 3.78 0.14 8.54
CA PRO A 160 3.74 -0.71 7.33
C PRO A 160 3.11 -2.10 7.56
N HIS A 161 3.26 -2.65 8.77
CA HIS A 161 2.77 -3.97 9.17
C HIS A 161 1.24 -4.10 9.11
N GLU A 162 0.53 -2.99 9.27
CA GLU A 162 -0.94 -3.00 9.25
C GLU A 162 -1.48 -3.21 7.83
N LEU A 163 -0.69 -2.89 6.80
CA LEU A 163 -1.13 -2.82 5.40
C LEU A 163 -0.49 -3.87 4.49
N ASP A 164 0.28 -4.80 5.05
CA ASP A 164 1.18 -5.71 4.32
C ASP A 164 2.23 -5.03 3.43
N TRP A 165 2.52 -3.74 3.69
CA TRP A 165 3.38 -2.93 2.82
C TRP A 165 4.88 -3.21 2.99
N LEU A 166 5.24 -4.12 3.91
CA LEU A 166 6.60 -4.64 4.02
C LEU A 166 7.01 -5.46 2.80
N ARG A 167 6.03 -5.94 2.03
CA ARG A 167 6.22 -6.80 0.88
C ARG A 167 7.04 -6.10 -0.20
N THR A 168 6.74 -4.84 -0.46
CA THR A 168 7.30 -4.10 -1.60
C THR A 168 8.13 -2.88 -1.23
N ALA A 169 7.93 -2.29 -0.04
CA ALA A 169 8.45 -0.95 0.27
C ALA A 169 9.39 -0.87 1.49
N VAL A 170 9.63 -1.99 2.20
CA VAL A 170 10.52 -2.07 3.36
C VAL A 170 11.57 -3.16 3.17
N HIS A 171 12.81 -2.88 3.57
CA HIS A 171 13.87 -3.87 3.59
C HIS A 171 14.38 -4.03 5.03
N LEU A 172 14.09 -5.19 5.65
CA LEU A 172 14.33 -5.47 7.06
C LEU A 172 15.82 -5.48 7.45
N HIS A 173 16.69 -5.81 6.48
CA HIS A 173 18.12 -6.04 6.74
C HIS A 173 19.06 -5.01 6.09
N LYS A 174 18.54 -3.90 5.54
CA LYS A 174 19.41 -2.85 4.99
C LYS A 174 19.91 -1.95 6.13
N GLY A 175 20.89 -1.10 5.82
CA GLY A 175 21.47 -0.18 6.79
C GLY A 175 20.43 0.70 7.51
N CYS A 176 20.86 1.36 8.58
CA CYS A 176 19.98 2.12 9.46
C CYS A 176 19.11 3.14 8.69
N TYR A 177 17.79 3.00 8.79
CA TYR A 177 16.83 4.00 8.32
C TYR A 177 15.90 4.43 9.46
N ARG A 178 15.33 5.63 9.32
CA ARG A 178 14.42 6.20 10.34
C ARG A 178 13.21 5.27 10.53
N GLY A 179 12.83 5.03 11.79
CA GLY A 179 11.71 4.15 12.14
C GLY A 179 11.99 2.64 12.08
N GLN A 180 13.20 2.22 11.70
CA GLN A 180 13.57 0.79 11.62
C GLN A 180 13.43 0.05 12.94
N GLU A 181 13.70 0.71 14.09
CA GLU A 181 13.57 0.06 15.40
C GLU A 181 12.14 -0.44 15.65
N THR A 182 11.13 0.39 15.36
CA THR A 182 9.73 -0.04 15.47
C THR A 182 9.43 -1.17 14.50
N VAL A 183 9.87 -1.04 13.24
CA VAL A 183 9.64 -2.08 12.22
C VAL A 183 10.20 -3.43 12.68
N ALA A 184 11.46 -3.44 13.09
CA ALA A 184 12.13 -4.64 13.58
C ALA A 184 11.49 -5.18 14.88
N ARG A 185 11.08 -4.30 15.80
CA ARG A 185 10.42 -4.69 17.05
C ARG A 185 9.07 -5.35 16.79
N VAL A 186 8.23 -4.77 15.92
CA VAL A 186 6.92 -5.33 15.58
C VAL A 186 7.06 -6.64 14.84
N HIS A 187 7.99 -6.73 13.89
CA HIS A 187 8.32 -7.97 13.17
C HIS A 187 8.75 -9.10 14.14
N ASN A 188 9.74 -8.85 15.00
CA ASN A 188 10.38 -9.91 15.78
C ASN A 188 9.59 -10.28 17.05
N LEU A 189 9.02 -9.29 17.73
CA LEU A 189 8.47 -9.44 19.08
C LEU A 189 6.98 -9.06 19.16
N GLY A 190 6.56 -8.06 18.40
CA GLY A 190 5.23 -7.49 18.47
C GLY A 190 4.19 -8.16 17.57
N ARG A 191 3.08 -7.43 17.42
CA ARG A 191 1.99 -7.65 16.47
C ARG A 191 1.42 -6.27 16.12
N PRO A 192 1.07 -5.97 14.87
CA PRO A 192 0.44 -4.69 14.52
C PRO A 192 -0.88 -4.50 15.29
N PRO A 193 -1.20 -3.30 15.81
CA PRO A 193 -2.42 -3.10 16.60
C PRO A 193 -3.69 -3.10 15.74
N ARG A 194 -3.57 -2.75 14.46
CA ARG A 194 -4.63 -2.81 13.45
C ARG A 194 -4.22 -3.70 12.29
N ARG A 195 -5.13 -3.93 11.36
CA ARG A 195 -4.89 -4.69 10.15
C ARG A 195 -5.81 -4.20 9.03
N LEU A 196 -5.29 -4.19 7.81
CA LEU A 196 -6.06 -3.99 6.59
C LEU A 196 -6.93 -5.23 6.35
N VAL A 197 -8.17 -5.00 5.95
CA VAL A 197 -9.11 -6.00 5.47
C VAL A 197 -9.76 -5.49 4.19
N MET A 198 -10.18 -6.40 3.33
CA MET A 198 -11.15 -6.07 2.28
C MET A 198 -12.54 -6.43 2.81
N LEU A 199 -13.53 -5.61 2.54
CA LEU A 199 -14.92 -5.84 2.90
C LEU A 199 -15.74 -6.07 1.64
N HIS A 200 -16.50 -7.16 1.59
CA HIS A 200 -17.61 -7.29 0.65
C HIS A 200 -18.82 -6.61 1.26
N LEU A 201 -19.32 -5.57 0.61
CA LEU A 201 -20.45 -4.79 1.10
C LEU A 201 -21.74 -5.30 0.47
N ASP A 202 -22.80 -5.39 1.26
CA ASP A 202 -24.12 -5.69 0.72
C ASP A 202 -24.54 -4.60 -0.29
N GLY A 203 -24.69 -5.02 -1.55
CA GLY A 203 -25.08 -4.17 -2.67
C GLY A 203 -26.57 -4.08 -2.91
N SER A 204 -27.40 -4.63 -2.03
CA SER A 204 -28.87 -4.56 -2.12
C SER A 204 -29.39 -3.12 -2.04
N GLY A 205 -28.70 -2.26 -1.30
CA GLY A 205 -28.97 -0.82 -1.21
C GLY A 205 -28.43 -0.03 -2.41
N HIS A 206 -29.06 1.12 -2.69
CA HIS A 206 -28.62 2.01 -3.76
C HIS A 206 -27.43 2.90 -3.39
N LEU A 207 -27.17 3.10 -2.10
CA LEU A 207 -26.12 3.97 -1.59
C LEU A 207 -25.01 3.14 -0.96
N LEU A 208 -23.77 3.43 -1.34
CA LEU A 208 -22.59 2.84 -0.73
C LEU A 208 -22.10 3.71 0.44
N PRO A 209 -21.42 3.13 1.43
CA PRO A 209 -20.68 3.90 2.42
C PRO A 209 -19.62 4.79 1.77
N GLU A 210 -19.24 5.85 2.46
CA GLU A 210 -18.15 6.74 2.04
C GLU A 210 -16.83 6.35 2.72
N ALA A 211 -15.71 6.81 2.16
CA ALA A 211 -14.43 6.77 2.86
C ALA A 211 -14.55 7.53 4.20
N GLY A 212 -13.98 6.99 5.27
CA GLY A 212 -14.15 7.49 6.63
C GLY A 212 -15.35 6.89 7.37
N ALA A 213 -16.21 6.10 6.72
CA ALA A 213 -17.31 5.41 7.38
C ALA A 213 -16.80 4.47 8.49
N VAL A 214 -17.50 4.47 9.63
CA VAL A 214 -17.12 3.67 10.80
C VAL A 214 -17.50 2.21 10.56
N VAL A 215 -16.56 1.31 10.86
CA VAL A 215 -16.79 -0.13 10.85
C VAL A 215 -17.14 -0.57 12.27
N ARG A 216 -18.26 -1.29 12.41
CA ARG A 216 -18.81 -1.77 13.67
C ARG A 216 -19.01 -3.27 13.64
N THR A 217 -18.94 -3.86 14.83
CA THR A 217 -19.39 -5.24 15.07
C THR A 217 -20.91 -5.27 15.25
N LEU A 218 -21.53 -6.45 15.18
CA LEU A 218 -22.99 -6.59 15.25
C LEU A 218 -23.61 -6.06 16.57
N ASP A 219 -22.84 -6.07 17.66
CA ASP A 219 -23.19 -5.48 18.95
C ASP A 219 -23.04 -3.94 19.00
N GLY A 220 -22.66 -3.32 17.88
CA GLY A 220 -22.55 -1.86 17.70
C GLY A 220 -21.20 -1.26 18.09
N ARG A 221 -20.24 -2.07 18.57
CA ARG A 221 -18.91 -1.59 18.95
C ARG A 221 -18.11 -1.20 17.72
N GLU A 222 -17.51 -0.01 17.77
CA GLU A 222 -16.60 0.50 16.75
C GLU A 222 -15.26 -0.24 16.76
N VAL A 223 -14.87 -0.71 15.58
CA VAL A 223 -13.69 -1.53 15.38
C VAL A 223 -12.74 -1.05 14.30
N GLY A 224 -13.13 -0.10 13.46
CA GLY A 224 -12.26 0.40 12.40
C GLY A 224 -12.94 1.44 11.54
N THR A 225 -12.32 1.70 10.40
CA THR A 225 -12.76 2.73 9.46
C THR A 225 -12.53 2.26 8.03
N VAL A 226 -13.49 2.53 7.15
CA VAL A 226 -13.38 2.32 5.72
C VAL A 226 -12.46 3.38 5.11
N THR A 227 -11.52 2.97 4.27
CA THR A 227 -10.51 3.85 3.66
C THR A 227 -10.81 4.12 2.19
N THR A 228 -11.17 3.08 1.43
CA THR A 228 -11.57 3.17 0.03
C THR A 228 -12.85 2.36 -0.18
N VAL A 229 -13.80 2.89 -0.96
CA VAL A 229 -14.97 2.15 -1.44
C VAL A 229 -14.98 2.14 -2.97
N ALA A 230 -15.27 0.99 -3.57
CA ALA A 230 -15.34 0.83 -5.02
C ALA A 230 -16.45 -0.16 -5.42
N ARG A 231 -16.89 -0.07 -6.68
CA ARG A 231 -17.80 -1.06 -7.28
C ARG A 231 -17.04 -1.87 -8.33
N HIS A 232 -16.66 -3.09 -7.95
CA HIS A 232 -16.05 -4.07 -8.82
C HIS A 232 -17.12 -4.73 -9.71
N GLN A 233 -16.77 -5.00 -10.96
CA GLN A 233 -17.62 -5.63 -11.98
C GLN A 233 -18.11 -7.04 -11.59
N GLU A 234 -17.28 -7.81 -10.89
CA GLU A 234 -17.56 -9.21 -10.49
C GLU A 234 -17.94 -9.31 -9.02
N LEU A 235 -17.05 -8.87 -8.12
CA LEU A 235 -17.28 -8.87 -6.67
C LEU A 235 -18.39 -7.90 -6.19
N GLY A 236 -18.87 -7.00 -7.05
CA GLY A 236 -19.84 -5.97 -6.66
C GLY A 236 -19.21 -4.89 -5.77
N PRO A 237 -19.97 -4.30 -4.83
CA PRO A 237 -19.44 -3.31 -3.90
C PRO A 237 -18.40 -3.90 -2.95
N VAL A 238 -17.19 -3.34 -2.99
CA VAL A 238 -16.06 -3.73 -2.14
C VAL A 238 -15.43 -2.51 -1.50
N ALA A 239 -14.76 -2.71 -0.37
CA ALA A 239 -14.03 -1.66 0.30
C ALA A 239 -12.72 -2.16 0.89
N LEU A 240 -11.74 -1.26 1.04
CA LEU A 240 -10.64 -1.46 1.99
C LEU A 240 -11.01 -0.79 3.30
N ALA A 241 -10.63 -1.43 4.41
CA ALA A 241 -10.82 -0.89 5.75
C ALA A 241 -9.66 -1.27 6.67
N VAL A 242 -9.36 -0.39 7.62
CA VAL A 242 -8.40 -0.69 8.69
C VAL A 242 -9.18 -0.96 9.97
N VAL A 243 -9.06 -2.17 10.50
CA VAL A 243 -9.77 -2.62 11.70
C VAL A 243 -8.81 -3.01 12.82
N LYS A 244 -9.27 -3.01 14.07
CA LYS A 244 -8.52 -3.52 15.23
C LYS A 244 -8.09 -4.97 14.95
N ARG A 245 -6.82 -5.30 15.19
CA ARG A 245 -6.27 -6.65 14.94
C ARG A 245 -7.09 -7.74 15.65
N SER A 246 -7.63 -7.44 16.82
CA SER A 246 -8.38 -8.38 17.66
C SER A 246 -9.76 -8.75 17.14
N VAL A 247 -10.24 -8.15 16.05
CA VAL A 247 -11.53 -8.52 15.43
C VAL A 247 -11.38 -9.93 14.83
N PRO A 248 -12.20 -10.92 15.21
CA PRO A 248 -12.25 -12.21 14.52
C PRO A 248 -12.48 -12.03 13.01
N ALA A 249 -11.85 -12.87 12.19
CA ALA A 249 -11.92 -12.73 10.74
C ALA A 249 -13.25 -13.24 10.15
N ASP A 250 -13.95 -14.09 10.89
CA ASP A 250 -15.25 -14.66 10.58
C ASP A 250 -16.42 -13.83 11.15
N ASP A 251 -16.14 -12.76 11.89
CA ASP A 251 -17.17 -11.83 12.37
C ASP A 251 -17.83 -11.10 11.18
N GLU A 252 -19.16 -11.12 11.13
CA GLU A 252 -19.91 -10.19 10.31
C GLU A 252 -19.80 -8.76 10.87
N LEU A 253 -19.61 -7.79 9.98
CA LEU A 253 -19.46 -6.39 10.31
C LEU A 253 -20.61 -5.56 9.73
N ARG A 254 -20.73 -4.33 10.23
CA ARG A 254 -21.57 -3.30 9.66
C ARG A 254 -20.75 -2.05 9.41
N VAL A 255 -20.98 -1.41 8.28
CA VAL A 255 -20.37 -0.13 7.93
C VAL A 255 -21.45 0.94 8.02
N ASP A 256 -21.17 2.02 8.75
CA ASP A 256 -22.09 3.16 8.83
C ASP A 256 -22.31 3.73 7.41
N GLY A 257 -23.54 3.63 6.89
CA GLY A 257 -23.93 4.11 5.57
C GLY A 257 -24.76 5.39 5.64
N PRO A 258 -24.99 6.07 4.50
CA PRO A 258 -25.68 7.36 4.45
C PRO A 258 -27.18 7.28 4.81
N ALA A 259 -27.82 6.13 4.61
CA ALA A 259 -29.22 5.90 4.96
C ALA A 259 -29.36 4.90 6.11
N GLU A 260 -28.65 3.77 6.01
CA GLU A 260 -28.64 2.71 7.01
C GLU A 260 -27.27 2.02 7.05
N PRO A 261 -26.93 1.32 8.14
CA PRO A 261 -25.71 0.52 8.19
C PRO A 261 -25.73 -0.59 7.13
N VAL A 262 -24.64 -0.71 6.38
CA VAL A 262 -24.46 -1.71 5.33
C VAL A 262 -23.78 -2.94 5.92
N ALA A 263 -24.37 -4.12 5.71
CA ALA A 263 -23.74 -5.38 6.13
C ALA A 263 -22.47 -5.63 5.33
N ALA A 264 -21.44 -6.16 6.00
CA ALA A 264 -20.14 -6.42 5.40
C ALA A 264 -19.53 -7.72 5.90
N SER A 265 -19.08 -8.57 4.98
CA SER A 265 -18.20 -9.70 5.31
C SER A 265 -16.74 -9.33 5.08
N GLN A 266 -15.85 -9.95 5.85
CA GLN A 266 -14.42 -9.68 5.81
C GLN A 266 -13.69 -10.67 4.91
N GLU A 267 -12.75 -10.15 4.13
CA GLU A 267 -11.69 -10.91 3.47
C GLU A 267 -10.34 -10.51 4.10
N GLN A 268 -9.53 -11.50 4.45
CA GLN A 268 -8.30 -11.27 5.22
C GLN A 268 -7.15 -10.84 4.31
N VAL A 269 -6.73 -9.57 4.43
CA VAL A 269 -5.49 -9.09 3.79
C VAL A 269 -4.30 -9.36 4.71
N VAL A 270 -4.34 -8.81 5.93
CA VAL A 270 -3.36 -9.09 6.98
C VAL A 270 -4.02 -9.99 8.03
N PRO A 271 -3.48 -11.18 8.34
CA PRO A 271 -4.06 -12.10 9.32
C PRO A 271 -4.16 -11.52 10.73
N GLY A 272 -5.17 -11.95 11.48
CA GLY A 272 -5.43 -11.49 12.86
C GLY A 272 -4.40 -11.92 13.90
N ASP A 273 -3.61 -12.96 13.62
CA ASP A 273 -2.49 -13.32 14.49
C ASP A 273 -1.37 -12.26 14.44
N GLY A 274 -1.28 -11.48 13.37
CA GLY A 274 -0.30 -10.42 13.18
C GLY A 274 1.13 -10.94 13.17
N VAL A 275 1.37 -12.11 12.57
CA VAL A 275 2.69 -12.73 12.43
C VAL A 275 3.11 -12.80 10.97
N SER A 276 4.32 -12.33 10.64
CA SER A 276 4.89 -12.49 9.31
C SER A 276 5.43 -13.91 9.11
N VAL A 277 5.52 -14.34 7.85
CA VAL A 277 5.93 -15.71 7.49
C VAL A 277 7.35 -16.09 7.91
N ASP A 278 8.24 -15.10 8.05
CA ASP A 278 9.66 -15.24 8.36
C ASP A 278 9.99 -14.78 9.79
N ARG A 279 8.98 -14.54 10.62
CA ARG A 279 9.17 -14.17 12.01
C ARG A 279 10.05 -15.22 12.72
N PRO A 280 11.14 -14.81 13.39
CA PRO A 280 11.96 -15.74 14.16
C PRO A 280 11.15 -16.51 15.20
N ALA A 281 11.44 -17.80 15.36
CA ALA A 281 10.80 -18.62 16.39
C ALA A 281 11.00 -17.98 17.78
N PRO A 282 9.98 -18.01 18.66
CA PRO A 282 10.13 -17.51 20.02
C PRO A 282 11.28 -18.25 20.70
N ARG A 283 12.14 -17.49 21.39
CA ARG A 283 13.24 -18.07 22.16
C ARG A 283 12.63 -19.07 23.15
N GLY A 284 13.11 -20.31 23.11
CA GLY A 284 12.63 -21.38 24.00
C GLY A 284 12.83 -21.03 25.48
N PRO A 285 12.20 -21.78 26.40
CA PRO A 285 12.34 -21.53 27.83
C PRO A 285 13.81 -21.54 28.22
N VAL A 286 14.29 -20.38 28.66
CA VAL A 286 15.55 -20.23 29.37
C VAL A 286 15.47 -21.03 30.67
N ALA A 287 16.55 -21.72 31.03
CA ALA A 287 16.61 -22.48 32.28
C ALA A 287 16.18 -21.61 33.47
N ARG A 288 15.46 -22.21 34.43
CA ARG A 288 15.03 -21.51 35.67
C ARG A 288 16.21 -20.72 36.25
N GLY A 289 16.11 -19.39 36.24
CA GLY A 289 17.11 -18.48 36.80
C GLY A 289 17.87 -17.60 35.79
N LEU A 290 17.73 -17.81 34.48
CA LEU A 290 18.32 -16.93 33.46
C LEU A 290 17.20 -16.13 32.77
N GLY A 291 16.97 -14.89 33.20
CA GLY A 291 16.11 -13.97 32.44
C GLY A 291 16.79 -13.53 31.13
N PRO A 292 16.03 -13.09 30.11
CA PRO A 292 16.64 -12.46 28.94
C PRO A 292 17.39 -11.20 29.39
N HIS A 293 18.72 -11.23 29.31
CA HIS A 293 19.53 -10.03 29.46
C HIS A 293 19.17 -9.07 28.32
N VAL A 294 18.55 -7.95 28.67
CA VAL A 294 18.44 -6.79 27.79
C VAL A 294 19.78 -6.10 27.86
N SER A 295 20.65 -6.30 26.86
CA SER A 295 21.80 -5.41 26.69
C SER A 295 21.27 -4.11 26.10
N LEU A 296 21.49 -3.02 26.85
CA LEU A 296 21.31 -1.63 26.41
C LEU A 296 22.13 -1.33 25.16
#